data_AF-A0A520K2S6-F1
#
_entry.id   AF-A0A520K2S6-F1
#
_cell.length_a   1.000
_cell.length_b   1.000
_cell.length_c   1.000
_cell.angle_alpha   90.00
_cell.angle_beta   90.00
_cell.angle_gamma   90.00
#
_symmetry.space_group_name_H-M   'P 1'
#
loop_
_entity.id
_entity.type
_entity.pdbx_description
1 polymer ?
#
loop_
_entity_poly.entity_id
_entity_poly.type
_entity_poly.pdbx_seq_one_letter_code
_entity_poly.pdbx_strand_id
1 'polypeptide(L)'
;MEHLGGQGTIVYRKLRYKYRKEREKKIKKAITALTILAVVALAGYFLYSAYQSGKIQSSFQSVGKDIGSWWNESGDYSPLVTSSKPEINILELEKQIHDLINEERDKRGLPALSWNDTLNIIARKHSQDMANRNYFSHSDPEGHDFSYRYQQEGFNCEVCVGNYIYMGAENIFQNNLYSSVTY
;
A
#
# COMPACT_ATOMS: atom_id res chain seq x y z
N MET A 1 -9.88 47.71 -7.19
CA MET A 1 -10.58 46.48 -6.77
C MET A 1 -10.57 45.53 -7.95
N GLU A 2 -9.61 44.61 -8.01
CA GLU A 2 -9.59 43.43 -8.88
C GLU A 2 -8.23 42.73 -8.66
N HIS A 3 -8.21 41.54 -8.05
CA HIS A 3 -7.19 40.48 -8.24
C HIS A 3 -7.35 39.29 -7.27
N LEU A 4 -8.55 38.71 -7.13
CA LEU A 4 -8.74 37.44 -6.39
C LEU A 4 -9.54 36.37 -7.17
N GLY A 5 -9.51 36.38 -8.50
CA GLY A 5 -10.25 35.43 -9.36
C GLY A 5 -9.51 34.12 -9.74
N GLY A 6 -8.19 34.04 -9.53
CA GLY A 6 -7.35 32.97 -10.11
C GLY A 6 -7.22 31.69 -9.29
N GLN A 7 -7.14 31.78 -7.96
CA GLN A 7 -6.88 30.59 -7.13
C GLN A 7 -8.14 29.76 -6.85
N GLY A 8 -9.30 30.41 -6.67
CA GLY A 8 -10.57 29.72 -6.43
C GLY A 8 -11.04 28.83 -7.58
N THR A 9 -10.78 29.24 -8.83
CA THR A 9 -11.14 28.48 -10.04
C THR A 9 -10.29 27.22 -10.22
N ILE A 10 -9.00 27.27 -9.85
CA ILE A 10 -8.08 26.12 -9.92
C ILE A 10 -8.45 25.08 -8.87
N VAL A 11 -8.73 25.49 -7.63
CA VAL A 11 -9.17 24.58 -6.55
C VAL A 11 -10.49 23.92 -6.91
N TYR A 12 -11.48 24.70 -7.38
CA TYR A 12 -12.76 24.17 -7.82
C TYR A 12 -12.62 23.18 -8.99
N ARG A 13 -11.73 23.44 -9.96
CA ARG A 13 -11.46 22.54 -11.08
C ARG A 13 -10.82 21.22 -10.62
N LYS A 14 -9.88 21.26 -9.67
CA LYS A 14 -9.26 20.05 -9.07
C LYS A 14 -10.26 19.22 -8.27
N LEU A 15 -11.10 19.87 -7.45
CA LEU A 15 -12.15 19.19 -6.68
C LEU A 15 -13.19 18.54 -7.59
N ARG A 16 -13.65 19.26 -8.63
CA ARG A 16 -14.60 18.73 -9.63
C ARG A 16 -14.00 17.55 -10.41
N TYR A 17 -12.71 17.61 -10.75
CA TYR A 17 -12.01 16.50 -11.41
C TYR A 17 -11.92 15.26 -10.51
N LYS A 18 -11.52 15.44 -9.24
CA LYS A 18 -11.45 14.34 -8.25
C LYS A 18 -12.82 13.69 -8.04
N TYR A 19 -13.86 14.51 -7.82
CA TYR A 19 -15.23 14.04 -7.63
C TYR A 19 -15.77 13.28 -8.84
N ARG A 20 -15.52 13.78 -10.07
CA ARG A 20 -15.90 13.09 -11.31
C ARG A 20 -15.20 11.73 -11.43
N LYS A 21 -13.89 11.66 -11.17
CA LYS A 21 -13.11 10.42 -11.27
C LYS A 21 -13.54 9.37 -10.24
N GLU A 22 -13.89 9.79 -9.02
CA GLU A 22 -14.43 8.89 -7.99
C GLU A 22 -15.82 8.35 -8.36
N ARG A 23 -16.71 9.21 -8.89
CA ARG A 23 -18.01 8.78 -9.40
C ARG A 23 -17.88 7.81 -10.57
N GLU A 24 -17.00 8.10 -11.53
CA GLU A 24 -16.74 7.21 -12.67
C GLU A 24 -16.23 5.83 -12.19
N LYS A 25 -15.35 5.77 -11.17
CA LYS A 25 -14.92 4.50 -10.56
C LYS A 25 -16.09 3.74 -9.93
N LYS A 26 -16.95 4.42 -9.17
CA LYS A 26 -18.13 3.79 -8.54
C LYS A 26 -19.11 3.25 -9.59
N ILE A 27 -19.38 4.04 -10.64
CA ILE A 27 -20.25 3.64 -11.76
C ILE A 27 -19.66 2.43 -12.50
N LYS A 28 -18.36 2.44 -12.82
CA LYS A 28 -17.70 1.30 -13.48
C LYS A 28 -17.81 0.02 -12.65
N LYS A 29 -17.54 0.08 -11.33
CA LYS A 29 -17.71 -1.07 -10.43
C LYS A 29 -19.14 -1.61 -10.41
N ALA A 30 -20.14 -0.73 -10.37
CA ALA A 30 -21.55 -1.12 -10.38
C ALA A 30 -21.96 -1.79 -11.70
N ILE A 31 -21.52 -1.26 -12.84
CA ILE A 31 -21.75 -1.87 -14.16
C ILE A 31 -21.12 -3.26 -14.22
N THR A 32 -19.87 -3.42 -13.77
CA THR A 32 -19.19 -4.73 -13.77
C THR A 32 -19.95 -5.76 -12.91
N ALA A 33 -20.41 -5.38 -11.72
CA ALA A 33 -21.18 -6.28 -10.86
C ALA A 33 -22.51 -6.71 -11.51
N LEU A 34 -23.24 -5.76 -12.13
CA LEU A 34 -24.47 -6.05 -12.85
C LEU A 34 -24.25 -6.97 -14.07
N THR A 35 -23.15 -6.78 -14.80
CA THR A 35 -22.82 -7.66 -15.94
C THR A 35 -22.52 -9.09 -15.48
N ILE A 36 -21.80 -9.28 -14.36
CA ILE A 36 -21.52 -10.61 -13.81
C ILE A 36 -22.82 -11.28 -13.38
N LEU A 37 -23.71 -10.57 -12.68
CA LEU A 37 -25.01 -11.10 -12.26
C LEU A 37 -25.87 -11.52 -13.45
N ALA A 38 -25.90 -10.72 -14.53
CA ALA A 38 -26.61 -11.05 -15.75
C ALA A 38 -26.03 -12.30 -16.44
N VAL A 39 -24.70 -12.42 -16.52
CA VAL A 39 -24.04 -13.61 -17.09
C VAL A 39 -24.31 -14.86 -16.26
N VAL A 40 -24.28 -14.76 -14.93
CA VAL A 40 -24.59 -15.89 -14.03
C VAL A 40 -26.05 -16.29 -14.16
N ALA A 41 -26.99 -15.33 -14.24
CA ALA A 41 -28.40 -15.62 -14.44
C ALA A 41 -28.67 -16.25 -15.82
N LEU A 42 -28.02 -15.77 -16.87
CA LEU A 42 -28.11 -16.35 -18.22
C LEU A 42 -27.50 -17.76 -18.27
N ALA A 43 -26.31 -17.95 -17.71
CA ALA A 43 -25.68 -19.26 -17.62
C ALA A 43 -26.54 -20.22 -16.80
N GLY A 44 -27.11 -19.75 -15.68
CA GLY A 44 -28.08 -20.49 -14.89
C GLY A 44 -29.31 -20.89 -15.70
N TYR A 45 -29.89 -19.98 -16.49
CA TYR A 45 -31.04 -20.27 -17.34
C TYR A 45 -30.73 -21.31 -18.42
N PHE A 46 -29.60 -21.17 -19.13
CA PHE A 46 -29.15 -22.13 -20.14
C PHE A 46 -28.81 -23.50 -19.52
N LEU A 47 -28.11 -23.52 -18.38
CA LEU A 47 -27.74 -24.74 -17.67
C LEU A 47 -28.93 -25.40 -16.96
N TYR A 48 -29.97 -24.65 -16.56
CA TYR A 48 -31.17 -25.18 -15.92
C TYR A 48 -31.95 -26.12 -16.87
N SER A 49 -32.03 -25.75 -18.15
CA SER A 49 -32.62 -26.64 -19.17
C SER A 49 -31.80 -27.91 -19.40
N ALA A 50 -30.47 -27.82 -19.34
CA ALA A 50 -29.57 -28.96 -19.45
C ALA A 50 -29.59 -29.85 -18.19
N TYR A 51 -29.74 -29.26 -16.99
CA TYR A 51 -29.89 -29.95 -15.72
C TYR A 51 -31.16 -30.83 -15.68
N GLN A 52 -32.29 -30.29 -16.12
CA GLN A 52 -33.55 -31.05 -16.22
C GLN A 52 -33.50 -32.19 -17.27
N SER A 53 -32.58 -32.12 -18.24
CA SER A 53 -32.44 -33.14 -19.29
C SER A 53 -31.69 -34.41 -18.85
N GLY A 54 -31.17 -34.46 -17.61
CA GLY A 54 -30.50 -35.64 -17.05
C GLY A 54 -29.15 -36.01 -17.70
N LYS A 55 -28.64 -35.23 -18.65
CA LYS A 55 -27.44 -35.54 -19.45
C LYS A 55 -26.10 -35.26 -18.76
N ILE A 56 -26.10 -34.81 -17.51
CA ILE A 56 -24.90 -34.29 -16.82
C ILE A 56 -24.41 -35.24 -15.71
N GLN A 57 -25.07 -36.37 -15.49
CA GLN A 57 -24.78 -37.21 -14.30
C GLN A 57 -23.44 -37.97 -14.38
N SER A 58 -22.90 -38.25 -15.57
CA SER A 58 -21.71 -39.10 -15.73
C SER A 58 -20.37 -38.37 -15.61
N SER A 59 -20.31 -37.07 -15.92
CA SER A 59 -19.07 -36.28 -15.88
C SER A 59 -18.75 -35.72 -14.49
N PHE A 60 -19.74 -35.65 -13.60
CA PHE A 60 -19.55 -35.15 -12.24
C PHE A 60 -19.19 -36.25 -11.24
N GLN A 61 -19.39 -37.53 -11.57
CA GLN A 61 -19.05 -38.64 -10.67
C GLN A 61 -17.54 -38.85 -10.53
N SER A 62 -16.71 -38.50 -11.53
CA SER A 62 -15.26 -38.61 -11.39
C SER A 62 -14.67 -37.47 -10.53
N VAL A 63 -15.15 -36.24 -10.71
CA VAL A 63 -14.75 -35.09 -9.88
C VAL A 63 -15.28 -35.24 -8.45
N GLY A 64 -16.49 -35.80 -8.30
CA GLY A 64 -17.14 -36.06 -7.02
C GLY A 64 -16.42 -37.07 -6.12
N LYS A 65 -15.66 -38.00 -6.71
CA LYS A 65 -14.98 -39.07 -5.96
C LYS A 65 -13.69 -38.58 -5.30
N ASP A 66 -12.98 -37.66 -5.95
CA ASP A 66 -11.75 -37.07 -5.41
C ASP A 66 -12.06 -36.04 -4.31
N ILE A 67 -13.17 -35.29 -4.44
CA ILE A 67 -13.63 -34.39 -3.37
C ILE A 67 -14.24 -35.15 -2.18
N GLY A 68 -14.79 -36.34 -2.38
CA GLY A 68 -15.37 -37.17 -1.32
C GLY A 68 -14.35 -37.67 -0.29
N SER A 69 -13.06 -37.74 -0.68
CA SER A 69 -11.96 -38.09 0.24
C SER A 69 -11.63 -36.98 1.25
N TRP A 70 -12.15 -35.76 1.06
CA TRP A 70 -11.88 -34.60 1.93
C TRP A 70 -13.00 -34.31 2.93
N TRP A 71 -14.13 -35.00 2.84
CA TRP A 71 -15.24 -34.84 3.77
C TRP A 71 -15.35 -36.08 4.65
N ASN A 72 -14.70 -36.04 5.80
CA ASN A 72 -14.99 -36.98 6.88
C ASN A 72 -16.25 -36.46 7.57
N GLU A 73 -17.26 -37.31 7.75
CA GLU A 73 -18.55 -37.05 8.42
C GLU A 73 -18.43 -36.76 9.94
N SER A 74 -17.22 -36.41 10.38
CA SER A 74 -16.92 -35.87 11.70
C SER A 74 -16.76 -34.37 11.52
N GLY A 75 -17.82 -33.61 11.75
CA GLY A 75 -17.86 -32.15 11.55
C GLY A 75 -16.83 -31.41 12.41
N ASP A 76 -15.59 -31.34 11.92
CA ASP A 76 -14.56 -30.46 12.42
C ASP A 76 -14.43 -29.31 11.42
N TYR A 77 -15.14 -28.21 11.68
CA TYR A 77 -14.95 -26.97 10.94
C TYR A 77 -13.51 -26.53 11.19
N SER A 78 -12.61 -26.83 10.24
CA SER A 78 -11.27 -26.24 10.22
C SER A 78 -11.42 -24.73 10.36
N PRO A 79 -10.85 -24.11 11.40
CA PRO A 79 -11.03 -22.69 11.62
C PRO A 79 -10.49 -21.95 10.41
N LEU A 80 -11.24 -20.93 9.97
CA LEU A 80 -10.83 -19.99 8.94
C LEU A 80 -9.35 -19.67 9.14
N VAL A 81 -8.53 -19.94 8.13
CA VAL A 81 -7.11 -19.59 8.12
C VAL A 81 -7.03 -18.09 8.41
N THR A 82 -6.79 -17.73 9.67
CA THR A 82 -6.46 -16.37 10.06
C THR A 82 -5.08 -16.16 9.49
N SER A 83 -5.01 -15.55 8.31
CA SER A 83 -3.76 -15.12 7.71
C SER A 83 -3.06 -14.24 8.75
N SER A 84 -2.08 -14.81 9.46
CA SER A 84 -1.30 -14.07 10.44
C SER A 84 -0.65 -12.88 9.73
N LYS A 85 -0.54 -11.75 10.43
CA LYS A 85 0.19 -10.57 9.96
C LYS A 85 1.51 -11.03 9.31
N PRO A 86 1.80 -10.67 8.05
CA PRO A 86 3.04 -11.07 7.41
C PRO A 86 4.22 -10.54 8.22
N GLU A 87 5.23 -11.40 8.40
CA GLU A 87 6.48 -11.00 9.02
C GLU A 87 7.21 -10.04 8.07
N ILE A 88 7.70 -8.92 8.62
CA ILE A 88 8.42 -7.90 7.85
C ILE A 88 9.84 -7.86 8.34
N ASN A 89 10.77 -8.14 7.42
CA ASN A 89 12.18 -7.86 7.65
C ASN A 89 12.42 -6.36 7.41
N ILE A 90 12.61 -5.62 8.51
CA ILE A 90 12.76 -4.16 8.50
C ILE A 90 13.99 -3.71 7.71
N LEU A 91 15.13 -4.41 7.85
CA LEU A 91 16.35 -4.05 7.13
C LEU A 91 16.18 -4.24 5.62
N GLU A 92 15.55 -5.34 5.21
CA GLU A 92 15.26 -5.62 3.81
C GLU A 92 14.31 -4.57 3.22
N LEU A 93 13.27 -4.19 3.96
CA LEU A 93 12.35 -3.13 3.54
C LEU A 93 13.06 -1.79 3.33
N GLU A 94 13.94 -1.39 4.26
CA GLU A 94 14.67 -0.13 4.15
C GLU A 94 15.67 -0.13 2.98
N LYS A 95 16.32 -1.27 2.69
CA LYS A 95 17.16 -1.43 1.51
C LYS A 95 16.35 -1.30 0.22
N GLN A 96 15.19 -1.95 0.15
CA GLN A 96 14.29 -1.82 -1.00
C GLN A 96 13.83 -0.37 -1.22
N ILE A 97 13.52 0.36 -0.14
CA ILE A 97 13.18 1.79 -0.23
C ILE A 97 14.36 2.59 -0.78
N HIS A 98 15.58 2.34 -0.30
CA HIS A 98 16.79 3.01 -0.79
C HIS A 98 17.04 2.74 -2.29
N ASP A 99 16.85 1.50 -2.72
CA ASP A 99 17.03 1.11 -4.13
C ASP A 99 15.98 1.78 -5.03
N LEU A 100 14.72 1.84 -4.59
CA LEU A 100 13.64 2.55 -5.30
C LEU A 100 13.91 4.06 -5.39
N ILE A 101 14.51 4.66 -4.34
CA ILE A 101 14.94 6.07 -4.39
C ILE A 101 16.02 6.25 -5.47
N ASN A 102 16.99 5.35 -5.54
CA ASN A 102 18.04 5.41 -6.55
C ASN A 102 17.53 5.16 -7.97
N GLU A 103 16.54 4.28 -8.15
CA GLU A 103 15.84 4.12 -9.43
C GLU A 103 15.18 5.44 -9.88
N GLU A 104 14.54 6.15 -8.96
CA GLU A 104 13.92 7.44 -9.27
C GLU A 104 14.95 8.56 -9.52
N ARG A 105 16.13 8.46 -8.92
CA ARG A 105 17.25 9.37 -9.21
C ARG A 105 17.83 9.13 -10.60
N ASP A 106 18.02 7.86 -10.98
CA ASP A 106 18.52 7.48 -12.30
C ASP A 106 17.60 7.95 -13.43
N LYS A 107 16.27 7.82 -13.26
CA LYS A 107 15.27 8.36 -14.20
C LYS A 107 15.40 9.87 -14.44
N ARG A 108 16.05 10.60 -13.53
CA ARG A 108 16.28 12.05 -13.60
C ARG A 108 17.74 12.40 -13.93
N GLY A 109 18.58 11.42 -14.25
CA GLY A 109 19.99 11.61 -14.54
C GLY A 109 20.82 12.04 -13.32
N LEU A 110 20.35 11.73 -12.10
CA LEU A 110 21.07 12.05 -10.87
C LEU A 110 21.94 10.88 -10.41
N PRO A 111 23.15 11.12 -9.88
CA PRO A 111 24.01 10.07 -9.34
C PRO A 111 23.32 9.27 -8.24
N ALA A 112 23.58 7.97 -8.15
CA ALA A 112 23.06 7.14 -7.06
C ALA A 112 23.60 7.59 -5.69
N LEU A 113 22.75 7.50 -4.67
CA LEU A 113 23.14 7.66 -3.27
C LEU A 113 23.79 6.37 -2.77
N SER A 114 24.84 6.51 -1.97
CA SER A 114 25.46 5.38 -1.28
C SER A 114 24.69 5.06 0.00
N TRP A 115 24.54 3.77 0.29
CA TRP A 115 24.01 3.31 1.56
C TRP A 115 24.99 3.66 2.71
N ASN A 116 24.44 4.08 3.85
CA ASN A 116 25.21 4.38 5.05
C ASN A 116 24.50 3.81 6.27
N ASP A 117 25.13 2.85 6.95
CA ASP A 117 24.52 2.13 8.09
C ASP A 117 24.23 3.05 9.28
N THR A 118 25.07 4.04 9.55
CA THR A 118 24.85 4.98 10.65
C THR A 118 23.62 5.85 10.39
N LEU A 119 23.48 6.41 9.19
CA LEU A 119 22.27 7.15 8.78
C LEU A 119 21.01 6.28 8.81
N ASN A 120 21.12 5.01 8.41
CA ASN A 120 20.02 4.07 8.51
C ASN A 120 19.57 3.86 9.97
N ILE A 121 20.51 3.68 10.89
CA ILE A 121 20.22 3.54 12.33
C ILE A 121 19.54 4.80 12.86
N ILE A 122 20.04 6.00 12.52
CA ILE A 122 19.44 7.29 12.90
C ILE A 122 17.99 7.37 12.42
N ALA A 123 17.76 7.10 11.14
CA ALA A 123 16.42 7.16 10.53
C ALA A 123 15.45 6.15 11.16
N ARG A 124 15.93 4.93 11.44
CA ARG A 124 15.13 3.88 12.10
C ARG A 124 14.75 4.29 13.53
N LYS A 125 15.69 4.83 14.31
CA LYS A 125 15.44 5.34 15.66
C LYS A 125 14.39 6.45 15.64
N HIS A 126 14.49 7.41 14.72
CA HIS A 126 13.49 8.48 14.57
C HIS A 126 12.10 7.94 14.21
N SER A 127 12.04 6.99 13.26
CA SER A 127 10.78 6.34 12.86
C SER A 127 10.13 5.56 14.01
N GLN A 128 10.94 4.89 14.83
CA GLN A 128 10.48 4.18 16.02
C GLN A 128 9.98 5.15 17.10
N ASP A 129 10.68 6.26 17.32
CA ASP A 129 10.26 7.29 18.28
C ASP A 129 8.90 7.91 17.89
N MET A 130 8.76 8.30 16.61
CA MET A 130 7.49 8.76 16.02
C MET A 130 6.35 7.76 16.25
N ALA A 131 6.60 6.47 15.99
CA ALA A 131 5.60 5.42 16.18
C ALA A 131 5.25 5.19 17.66
N ASN A 132 6.24 5.16 18.54
CA ASN A 132 6.06 4.86 19.96
C ASN A 132 5.36 6.01 20.72
N ARG A 133 5.63 7.25 20.31
CA ARG A 133 5.13 8.46 20.99
C ARG A 133 3.98 9.14 20.24
N ASN A 134 3.47 8.51 19.18
CA ASN A 134 2.32 8.95 18.40
C ASN A 134 2.45 10.36 17.83
N TYR A 135 3.57 10.65 17.16
CA TYR A 135 3.78 11.90 16.44
C TYR A 135 4.37 11.66 15.05
N PHE A 136 4.21 12.64 14.16
CA PHE A 136 4.81 12.61 12.81
C PHE A 136 5.38 13.99 12.49
N SER A 137 6.67 14.16 12.70
CA SER A 137 7.37 15.46 12.62
C SER A 137 8.87 15.27 12.39
N HIS A 138 9.50 16.29 11.81
CA HIS A 138 10.95 16.37 11.69
C HIS A 138 11.64 16.60 13.04
N SER A 139 10.96 17.30 13.95
CA SER A 139 11.42 17.49 15.33
C SER A 139 10.67 16.57 16.28
N ASP A 140 11.37 16.03 17.27
CA ASP A 140 10.72 15.33 18.38
C ASP A 140 9.89 16.32 19.25
N PRO A 141 9.06 15.83 20.18
CA PRO A 141 8.28 16.68 21.08
C PRO A 141 9.11 17.61 21.98
N GLU A 142 10.40 17.31 22.17
CA GLU A 142 11.35 18.17 22.88
C GLU A 142 11.93 19.27 21.98
N GLY A 143 11.70 19.20 20.67
CA GLY A 143 12.17 20.16 19.67
C GLY A 143 13.50 19.78 19.01
N HIS A 144 14.06 18.60 19.28
CA HIS A 144 15.29 18.15 18.66
C HIS A 144 15.08 17.72 17.21
N ASP A 145 15.93 18.22 16.32
CA ASP A 145 15.89 17.96 14.88
C ASP A 145 16.85 16.83 14.46
N PHE A 146 17.02 16.64 13.15
CA PHE A 146 17.94 15.63 12.63
C PHE A 146 19.40 15.91 13.04
N SER A 147 19.77 17.18 13.21
CA SER A 147 21.13 17.58 13.60
C SER A 147 21.46 17.08 15.00
N TYR A 148 20.52 17.20 15.94
CA TYR A 148 20.66 16.61 17.27
C TYR A 148 20.82 15.09 17.19
N ARG A 149 20.01 14.41 16.38
CA ARG A 149 20.10 12.95 16.22
C ARG A 149 21.43 12.51 15.59
N TYR A 150 21.96 13.28 14.66
CA TYR A 150 23.29 13.05 14.08
C TYR A 150 24.37 13.13 15.16
N GLN A 151 24.32 14.16 16.00
CA GLN A 151 25.25 14.34 17.12
C GLN A 151 25.18 13.16 18.11
N GLN A 152 23.98 12.65 18.44
CA GLN A 152 23.82 11.52 19.36
C GLN A 152 24.49 10.23 18.86
N GLU A 153 24.53 10.01 17.55
CA GLU A 153 25.18 8.85 16.94
C GLU A 153 26.62 9.14 16.46
N GLY A 154 27.16 10.33 16.77
CA GLY A 154 28.49 10.74 16.32
C GLY A 154 28.63 10.84 14.80
N PHE A 155 27.53 11.07 14.08
CA PHE A 155 27.52 11.21 12.63
C PHE A 155 27.76 12.66 12.23
N ASN A 156 28.81 12.89 11.44
CA ASN A 156 29.12 14.21 10.89
C ASN A 156 28.78 14.23 9.41
N CYS A 157 27.97 15.22 9.01
CA CYS A 157 27.60 15.44 7.63
C CYS A 157 27.96 16.88 7.25
N GLU A 158 28.77 17.02 6.21
CA GLU A 158 29.08 18.30 5.61
C GLU A 158 29.11 18.12 4.10
N VAL A 159 28.14 18.71 3.41
CA VAL A 159 28.07 18.71 1.95
C VAL A 159 28.20 20.13 1.45
N CYS A 160 29.33 20.43 0.81
CA CYS A 160 29.59 21.73 0.22
C CYS A 160 28.92 21.84 -1.15
N VAL A 161 28.06 22.85 -1.32
CA VAL A 161 27.43 23.19 -2.60
C VAL A 161 27.62 24.69 -2.85
N GLY A 162 28.62 25.04 -3.67
CA GLY A 162 29.04 26.42 -3.84
C GLY A 162 29.54 27.01 -2.52
N ASN A 163 28.91 28.10 -2.07
CA ASN A 163 29.25 28.77 -0.80
C ASN A 163 28.41 28.29 0.40
N TYR A 164 27.61 27.24 0.23
CA TYR A 164 26.75 26.69 1.29
C TYR A 164 27.27 25.35 1.77
N ILE A 165 27.25 25.16 3.10
CA ILE A 165 27.51 23.88 3.74
C ILE A 165 26.19 23.35 4.25
N TYR A 166 25.77 22.20 3.74
CA TYR A 166 24.60 21.48 4.23
C TYR A 166 25.04 20.46 5.28
N MET A 167 24.41 20.51 6.45
CA MET A 167 24.74 19.65 7.59
C MET A 167 23.93 18.35 7.63
N GLY A 168 23.07 18.14 6.64
CA GLY A 168 22.18 16.99 6.56
C GLY A 168 20.86 17.33 5.91
N ALA A 169 20.03 16.31 5.79
CA ALA A 169 18.66 16.41 5.35
C ALA A 169 17.88 15.20 5.87
N GLU A 170 16.57 15.37 6.00
CA GLU A 170 15.68 14.30 6.41
C GLU A 170 14.42 14.33 5.55
N ASN A 171 13.94 13.14 5.18
CA ASN A 171 12.62 12.96 4.61
C ASN A 171 11.83 12.02 5.53
N ILE A 172 10.57 12.36 5.82
CA ILE A 172 9.67 11.51 6.60
C ILE A 172 8.43 11.16 5.77
N PHE A 173 7.95 9.94 5.94
CA PHE A 173 6.74 9.46 5.29
C PHE A 173 5.96 8.54 6.23
N GLN A 174 4.65 8.73 6.30
CA GLN A 174 3.74 7.88 7.07
C GLN A 174 2.68 7.30 6.14
N ASN A 175 2.49 5.99 6.23
CA ASN A 175 1.42 5.29 5.54
C ASN A 175 0.92 4.11 6.38
N ASN A 176 -0.25 3.60 6.03
CA ASN A 176 -0.77 2.37 6.60
C ASN A 176 -0.14 1.17 5.91
N LEU A 177 0.33 0.22 6.72
CA LEU A 177 0.92 -1.02 6.23
C LEU A 177 -0.12 -1.94 5.56
N TYR A 178 -1.38 -1.87 5.99
CA TYR A 178 -2.49 -2.65 5.44
C TYR A 178 -3.68 -1.75 5.08
N SER A 179 -4.37 -2.07 3.99
CA SER A 179 -5.58 -1.35 3.55
C SER A 179 -6.83 -1.71 4.36
N SER A 180 -6.80 -2.82 5.10
CA SER A 180 -7.86 -3.25 6.02
C SER A 180 -7.29 -4.27 7.02
N VAL A 181 -7.70 -4.15 8.28
CA VAL A 181 -7.52 -5.19 9.30
C VAL A 181 -8.91 -5.73 9.62
N THR A 182 -9.19 -6.99 9.28
CA THR A 182 -10.41 -7.68 9.67
C THR A 182 -10.12 -8.45 10.95
N TYR A 183 -10.83 -8.12 12.02
CA TYR A 183 -10.83 -8.85 13.29
C TYR A 183 -11.86 -9.97 13.26
#